data_AF-A0A2S6A719-F1
#
_entry.id   AF-A0A2S6A719-F1
#
_cell.length_a   1.000
_cell.length_b   1.000
_cell.length_c   1.000
_cell.angle_alpha   90.00
_cell.angle_beta   90.00
_cell.angle_gamma   90.00
#
_symmetry.space_group_name_H-M   'P 1'
#
loop_
_entity.id
_entity.type
_entity.pdbx_description
1 polymer ?
#
loop_
_entity_poly.entity_id
_entity_poly.type
_entity_poly.pdbx_seq_one_letter_code
_entity_poly.pdbx_strand_id
1 'polypeptide(L)'
;MKKFPFRVFLLIATLVTAAGCGEVRSGLPAAGEIDVRHLDVGPYSTEPIDTYKEYSHSVANGFESGIIRLTNHTATGLDIDPKLKFGTGTQSIAPLSMDTTANVSDVEKILSKAGAAAAVRNKVMFGFASGSSDHEPDRSGTSMPAATLVTLGVMQFPTEADAARAAGEIEQADFDVARDANRSVQLKNFPEAHSHWQPGTPTLGSLISRSRYVVSLFVQVPDGGLPDIEALAEKAYAKQLPMLDALPPLSASDAVKLDPDTDGMLRRIINPNKLYTPASGSLATYEEQGFLHFQNDRAAAKSLFEATRLDRFTVSDAYIPSAVDYSAAGNAQAFGKGIFKNATGGAILYRSSGAASAADAYSRLLEAPDAHMSPKNVPDSKCAQLPDSGNYRQFSCAVRYHSFVAVVWGRQLDDAQQRAAAQYALLANSEWM
;
A
#
# COMPACT_ATOMS: atom_id res chain seq x y z
N MET A 1 87.43 -9.40 61.11
CA MET A 1 88.58 -8.61 60.60
C MET A 1 88.76 -8.89 59.11
N LYS A 2 88.86 -7.81 58.30
CA LYS A 2 89.25 -7.72 56.86
C LYS A 2 88.19 -8.20 55.85
N LYS A 3 87.79 -7.49 54.79
CA LYS A 3 88.13 -6.17 54.17
C LYS A 3 86.99 -5.81 53.18
N PHE A 4 86.62 -4.52 53.10
CA PHE A 4 85.92 -3.85 51.96
C PHE A 4 86.88 -3.78 50.72
N PRO A 5 86.51 -3.41 49.45
CA PRO A 5 85.56 -2.32 49.11
C PRO A 5 84.76 -2.37 47.75
N PHE A 6 83.69 -1.56 47.74
CA PHE A 6 83.25 -0.61 46.68
C PHE A 6 83.09 -1.05 45.21
N ARG A 7 81.86 -0.90 44.69
CA ARG A 7 81.59 -0.10 43.47
C ARG A 7 80.11 0.27 43.35
N VAL A 8 79.87 1.57 43.46
CA VAL A 8 78.63 2.29 43.16
C VAL A 8 78.47 2.36 41.64
N PHE A 9 77.28 2.06 41.12
CA PHE A 9 76.83 2.54 39.82
C PHE A 9 75.39 3.05 39.96
N LEU A 10 75.23 4.35 39.75
CA LEU A 10 73.99 5.10 39.77
C LEU A 10 73.26 4.84 38.44
N LEU A 11 72.01 4.36 38.48
CA LEU A 11 71.12 4.29 37.32
C LEU A 11 69.81 4.99 37.70
N ILE A 12 69.67 6.23 37.23
CA ILE A 12 68.46 7.04 37.35
C ILE A 12 67.51 6.55 36.26
N ALA A 13 66.46 5.81 36.64
CA ALA A 13 65.35 5.45 35.76
C ALA A 13 64.22 6.47 35.96
N THR A 14 64.05 7.36 34.98
CA THR A 14 62.96 8.34 34.92
C THR A 14 61.65 7.60 34.60
N LEU A 15 60.83 7.33 35.61
CA LEU A 15 59.46 6.82 35.42
C LEU A 15 58.54 7.97 34.99
N VAL A 16 58.08 7.94 33.74
CA VAL A 16 56.97 8.78 33.26
C VAL A 16 55.66 8.10 33.67
N THR A 17 55.00 8.60 34.71
CA THR A 17 53.64 8.19 35.07
C THR A 17 52.63 9.01 34.24
N ALA A 18 52.09 8.41 33.19
CA ALA A 18 50.93 8.94 32.49
C ALA A 18 49.66 8.70 33.33
N ALA A 19 49.22 9.71 34.07
CA ALA A 19 47.90 9.72 34.71
C ALA A 19 46.84 10.05 33.64
N GLY A 20 46.29 9.03 32.98
CA GLY A 20 45.13 9.17 32.13
C GLY A 20 43.88 9.38 32.97
N CYS A 21 43.39 10.62 33.08
CA CYS A 21 42.04 10.90 33.55
C CYS A 21 41.04 10.48 32.46
N GLY A 22 40.70 9.19 32.44
CA GLY A 22 39.54 8.70 31.71
C GLY A 22 38.29 8.94 32.54
N GLU A 23 37.50 9.94 32.16
CA GLU A 23 36.16 10.16 32.72
C GLU A 23 35.29 8.94 32.36
N VAL A 24 35.07 8.04 33.32
CA VAL A 24 34.13 6.92 33.15
C VAL A 24 32.73 7.52 33.14
N ARG A 25 32.22 7.84 31.94
CA ARG A 25 30.80 8.15 31.77
C ARG A 25 30.02 6.88 32.05
N SER A 26 29.27 6.87 33.16
CA SER A 26 28.30 5.83 33.47
C SER A 26 27.15 5.88 32.46
N GLY A 27 27.34 5.26 31.30
CA GLY A 27 26.23 4.87 30.44
C GLY A 27 25.49 3.73 31.11
N LEU A 28 24.17 3.86 31.30
CA LEU A 28 23.32 2.72 31.58
C LEU A 28 23.56 1.68 30.47
N PRO A 29 23.76 0.38 30.78
CA PRO A 29 23.84 -0.63 29.75
C PRO A 29 22.49 -0.66 29.01
N ALA A 30 22.45 -0.05 27.83
CA ALA A 30 21.44 -0.42 26.85
C ALA A 30 21.73 -1.87 26.46
N ALA A 31 20.69 -2.69 26.28
CA ALA A 31 20.87 -4.01 25.68
C ALA A 31 21.62 -3.80 24.35
N GLY A 32 22.83 -4.34 24.24
CA GLY A 32 23.58 -4.27 22.99
C GLY A 32 22.77 -4.97 21.88
N GLU A 33 22.82 -4.43 20.67
CA GLU A 33 22.25 -5.12 19.51
C GLU A 33 22.84 -6.53 19.42
N ILE A 34 21.96 -7.50 19.14
CA ILE A 34 22.39 -8.88 18.95
C ILE A 34 23.20 -9.00 17.64
N ASP A 35 24.10 -9.98 17.57
CA ASP A 35 24.76 -10.30 16.31
C ASP A 35 23.78 -11.03 15.37
N VAL A 36 23.16 -10.26 14.47
CA VAL A 36 22.14 -10.75 13.53
C VAL A 36 22.64 -11.81 12.54
N ARG A 37 23.96 -11.99 12.41
CA ARG A 37 24.57 -12.99 11.51
C ARG A 37 24.34 -14.43 11.97
N HIS A 38 23.93 -14.63 13.22
CA HIS A 38 23.62 -15.95 13.79
C HIS A 38 22.12 -16.30 13.72
N LEU A 39 21.28 -15.42 13.16
CA LEU A 39 19.86 -15.70 13.00
C LEU A 39 19.61 -16.69 11.86
N ASP A 40 18.63 -17.59 12.04
CA ASP A 40 18.17 -18.47 10.97
C ASP A 40 17.26 -17.70 10.02
N VAL A 41 17.88 -17.05 9.02
CA VAL A 41 17.19 -16.23 8.01
C VAL A 41 16.81 -17.03 6.76
N GLY A 42 17.10 -18.33 6.72
CA GLY A 42 16.84 -19.17 5.55
C GLY A 42 17.44 -18.60 4.25
N PRO A 43 16.70 -18.62 3.12
CA PRO A 43 17.18 -18.12 1.83
C PRO A 43 17.00 -16.60 1.64
N TYR A 44 16.47 -15.89 2.64
CA TYR A 44 16.06 -14.50 2.51
C TYR A 44 17.25 -13.54 2.65
N SER A 45 17.27 -12.48 1.84
CA SER A 45 18.27 -11.41 1.97
C SER A 45 18.06 -10.65 3.27
N THR A 46 19.17 -10.29 3.92
CA THR A 46 19.19 -9.39 5.09
C THR A 46 19.84 -8.04 4.76
N GLU A 47 20.22 -7.84 3.49
CA GLU A 47 20.72 -6.57 2.99
C GLU A 47 19.60 -5.78 2.32
N PRO A 48 19.63 -4.43 2.40
CA PRO A 48 18.70 -3.57 1.68
C PRO A 48 18.72 -3.82 0.17
N ILE A 49 17.56 -3.73 -0.47
CA ILE A 49 17.43 -4.09 -1.89
C ILE A 49 18.34 -3.27 -2.81
N ASP A 50 18.60 -2.02 -2.46
CA ASP A 50 19.43 -1.06 -3.18
C ASP A 50 20.94 -1.37 -3.07
N THR A 51 21.39 -2.28 -2.20
CA THR A 51 22.81 -2.70 -2.14
C THR A 51 23.17 -3.69 -3.24
N TYR A 52 22.21 -4.50 -3.71
CA TYR A 52 22.43 -5.55 -4.69
C TYR A 52 21.57 -5.41 -5.95
N LYS A 53 20.64 -4.45 -5.98
CA LYS A 53 19.79 -4.18 -7.14
C LYS A 53 19.62 -2.68 -7.35
N GLU A 54 20.05 -2.21 -8.52
CA GLU A 54 19.80 -0.83 -8.95
C GLU A 54 18.35 -0.68 -9.44
N TYR A 55 17.70 0.42 -9.03
CA TYR A 55 16.39 0.80 -9.53
C TYR A 55 16.49 1.32 -10.96
N SER A 56 15.62 0.82 -11.84
CA SER A 56 15.59 1.24 -13.24
C SER A 56 14.48 2.25 -13.48
N HIS A 57 14.86 3.50 -13.81
CA HIS A 57 13.92 4.51 -14.29
C HIS A 57 13.38 4.13 -15.66
N SER A 58 12.07 3.91 -15.74
CA SER A 58 11.36 3.56 -16.96
C SER A 58 9.94 4.11 -16.92
N VAL A 59 9.26 4.12 -18.07
CA VAL A 59 7.83 4.49 -18.12
C VAL A 59 7.01 3.57 -17.24
N ALA A 60 7.30 2.26 -17.25
CA ALA A 60 6.59 1.29 -16.45
C ALA A 60 6.73 1.54 -14.95
N ASN A 61 7.96 1.60 -14.45
CA ASN A 61 8.20 1.83 -13.02
C ASN A 61 7.75 3.25 -12.57
N GLY A 62 7.86 4.23 -13.47
CA GLY A 62 7.36 5.58 -13.24
C GLY A 62 5.84 5.65 -13.13
N PHE A 63 5.12 4.90 -13.95
CA PHE A 63 3.66 4.83 -13.88
C PHE A 63 3.21 4.09 -12.62
N GLU A 64 3.85 2.97 -12.25
CA GLU A 64 3.56 2.28 -10.98
C GLU A 64 3.81 3.19 -9.77
N SER A 65 4.91 3.94 -9.76
CA SER A 65 5.19 4.94 -8.72
C SER A 65 4.12 6.06 -8.71
N GLY A 66 3.65 6.47 -9.90
CA GLY A 66 2.54 7.41 -10.05
C GLY A 66 1.22 6.87 -9.49
N ILE A 67 0.94 5.58 -9.66
CA ILE A 67 -0.25 4.89 -9.12
C ILE A 67 -0.18 4.83 -7.59
N ILE A 68 0.98 4.47 -7.02
CA ILE A 68 1.18 4.46 -5.56
C ILE A 68 0.93 5.86 -4.98
N ARG A 69 1.48 6.90 -5.61
CA ARG A 69 1.25 8.29 -5.22
C ARG A 69 -0.23 8.69 -5.33
N LEU A 70 -0.90 8.29 -6.41
CA LEU A 70 -2.33 8.56 -6.62
C LEU A 70 -3.22 7.83 -5.61
N THR A 71 -2.82 6.63 -5.18
CA THR A 71 -3.54 5.82 -4.18
C THR A 71 -3.65 6.58 -2.85
N ASN A 72 -2.61 7.32 -2.44
CA ASN A 72 -2.65 8.17 -1.23
C ASN A 72 -3.58 9.40 -1.36
N HIS A 73 -4.10 9.69 -2.55
CA HIS A 73 -4.95 10.84 -2.85
C HIS A 73 -6.28 10.42 -3.49
N THR A 74 -6.68 9.16 -3.25
CA THR A 74 -7.97 8.63 -3.67
C THR A 74 -8.87 8.50 -2.45
N ALA A 75 -10.12 8.95 -2.55
CA ALA A 75 -11.09 8.86 -1.48
C ALA A 75 -11.54 7.40 -1.29
N THR A 76 -11.62 6.98 -0.03
CA THR A 76 -12.28 5.73 0.35
C THR A 76 -13.77 5.96 0.56
N GLY A 77 -14.58 4.90 0.59
CA GLY A 77 -15.99 5.02 0.99
C GLY A 77 -16.16 5.62 2.38
N LEU A 78 -15.23 5.35 3.31
CA LEU A 78 -15.26 5.89 4.67
C LEU A 78 -15.14 7.43 4.68
N ASP A 79 -14.44 8.02 3.71
CA ASP A 79 -14.34 9.47 3.54
C ASP A 79 -15.66 10.08 3.03
N ILE A 80 -16.39 9.32 2.21
CA ILE A 80 -17.61 9.72 1.49
C ILE A 80 -18.84 9.61 2.40
N ASP A 81 -19.03 8.44 3.00
CA ASP A 81 -20.10 8.15 3.96
C ASP A 81 -19.60 7.10 4.96
N PRO A 82 -19.67 7.35 6.29
CA PRO A 82 -19.18 6.41 7.29
C PRO A 82 -19.77 5.00 7.21
N LYS A 83 -20.94 4.84 6.58
CA LYS A 83 -21.53 3.51 6.35
C LYS A 83 -20.73 2.69 5.35
N LEU A 84 -20.09 3.31 4.36
CA LEU A 84 -19.32 2.66 3.29
C LEU A 84 -17.91 2.24 3.75
N LYS A 85 -17.85 1.59 4.92
CA LYS A 85 -16.60 1.26 5.59
C LYS A 85 -15.89 0.02 5.04
N PHE A 86 -16.55 -0.77 4.20
CA PHE A 86 -15.97 -2.01 3.70
C PHE A 86 -15.30 -1.83 2.34
N GLY A 87 -14.05 -2.27 2.22
CA GLY A 87 -13.32 -2.29 0.95
C GLY A 87 -13.69 -3.51 0.13
N THR A 88 -14.05 -3.31 -1.13
CA THR A 88 -14.54 -4.39 -2.01
C THR A 88 -13.55 -4.79 -3.11
N GLY A 89 -12.43 -4.10 -3.21
CA GLY A 89 -11.31 -4.39 -4.11
C GLY A 89 -10.62 -3.11 -4.59
N THR A 90 -9.53 -3.26 -5.34
CA THR A 90 -8.75 -2.16 -5.92
C THR A 90 -8.24 -2.54 -7.29
N GLN A 91 -8.16 -1.61 -8.22
CA GLN A 91 -7.61 -1.83 -9.54
C GLN A 91 -6.54 -0.78 -9.86
N SER A 92 -5.37 -1.23 -10.31
CA SER A 92 -4.34 -0.36 -10.90
C SER A 92 -4.45 -0.38 -12.42
N ILE A 93 -4.19 0.77 -13.05
CA ILE A 93 -4.32 0.98 -14.49
C ILE A 93 -2.99 1.51 -15.00
N ALA A 94 -2.32 0.74 -15.86
CA ALA A 94 -1.06 1.12 -16.49
C ALA A 94 -0.99 0.56 -17.93
N PRO A 95 -1.66 1.19 -18.91
CA PRO A 95 -1.72 0.72 -20.29
C PRO A 95 -0.38 0.96 -21.00
N LEU A 96 0.55 0.05 -20.77
CA LEU A 96 1.95 0.12 -21.21
C LEU A 96 2.26 -0.84 -22.38
N SER A 97 1.27 -1.57 -22.87
CA SER A 97 1.44 -2.49 -23.99
C SER A 97 1.64 -1.76 -25.31
N MET A 98 2.43 -2.35 -26.21
CA MET A 98 2.50 -1.90 -27.61
C MET A 98 1.22 -2.28 -28.40
N ASP A 99 0.43 -3.23 -27.88
CA ASP A 99 -0.88 -3.59 -28.44
C ASP A 99 -1.96 -2.72 -27.78
N THR A 100 -2.56 -1.84 -28.57
CA THR A 100 -3.69 -1.01 -28.16
C THR A 100 -4.85 -1.83 -27.59
N THR A 101 -5.09 -3.04 -28.09
CA THR A 101 -6.17 -3.91 -27.61
C THR A 101 -5.91 -4.39 -26.18
N ALA A 102 -4.66 -4.70 -25.85
CA ALA A 102 -4.24 -5.02 -24.49
C ALA A 102 -4.40 -3.80 -23.56
N ASN A 103 -4.01 -2.61 -24.02
CA ASN A 103 -4.20 -1.36 -23.25
C ASN A 103 -5.68 -1.08 -22.95
N VAL A 104 -6.56 -1.32 -23.91
CA VAL A 104 -8.01 -1.21 -23.69
C VAL A 104 -8.46 -2.23 -22.64
N SER A 105 -8.01 -3.47 -22.73
CA SER A 105 -8.34 -4.54 -21.77
C SER A 105 -7.91 -4.20 -20.33
N ASP A 106 -6.80 -3.48 -20.15
CA ASP A 106 -6.35 -3.02 -18.83
C ASP A 106 -7.29 -1.98 -18.22
N VAL A 107 -7.86 -1.10 -19.06
CA VAL A 107 -8.79 -0.05 -18.62
C VAL A 107 -10.24 -0.56 -18.51
N GLU A 108 -10.62 -1.57 -19.31
CA GLU A 108 -11.93 -2.26 -19.28
C GLU A 108 -12.27 -2.86 -17.89
N LYS A 109 -11.28 -2.98 -17.00
CA LYS A 109 -11.48 -3.43 -15.62
C LYS A 109 -12.27 -2.42 -14.78
N ILE A 110 -12.30 -1.14 -15.17
CA ILE A 110 -12.98 -0.06 -14.43
C ILE A 110 -13.94 0.78 -15.27
N LEU A 111 -13.98 0.58 -16.58
CA LEU A 111 -14.85 1.28 -17.53
C LEU A 111 -15.53 0.25 -18.45
N SER A 112 -16.62 0.64 -19.10
CA SER A 112 -17.12 -0.13 -20.24
C SER A 112 -16.07 -0.19 -21.35
N LYS A 113 -16.12 -1.23 -22.20
CA LYS A 113 -15.22 -1.40 -23.35
C LYS A 113 -15.09 -0.17 -24.24
N ALA A 114 -16.21 0.47 -24.55
CA ALA A 114 -16.22 1.66 -25.37
C ALA A 114 -15.57 2.86 -24.64
N GLY A 115 -15.83 3.01 -23.33
CA GLY A 115 -15.17 3.98 -22.48
C GLY A 115 -13.67 3.75 -22.34
N ALA A 116 -13.23 2.51 -22.12
CA ALA A 116 -11.81 2.14 -22.07
C ALA A 116 -11.08 2.50 -23.37
N ALA A 117 -11.69 2.25 -24.52
CA ALA A 117 -11.17 2.68 -25.81
C ALA A 117 -11.04 4.22 -25.91
N ALA A 118 -11.99 4.98 -25.35
CA ALA A 118 -11.92 6.43 -25.30
C ALA A 118 -10.79 6.95 -24.40
N ALA A 119 -10.58 6.33 -23.23
CA ALA A 119 -9.48 6.65 -22.34
C ALA A 119 -8.11 6.40 -23.03
N VAL A 120 -7.94 5.25 -23.68
CA VAL A 120 -6.71 4.89 -24.40
C VAL A 120 -6.46 5.83 -25.58
N ARG A 121 -7.49 6.18 -26.37
CA ARG A 121 -7.36 7.19 -27.45
C ARG A 121 -6.89 8.54 -26.93
N ASN A 122 -7.36 8.94 -25.75
CA ASN A 122 -6.96 10.17 -25.08
C ASN A 122 -5.66 10.01 -24.24
N LYS A 123 -4.96 8.88 -24.39
CA LYS A 123 -3.61 8.64 -23.85
C LYS A 123 -3.58 8.64 -22.32
N VAL A 124 -4.58 8.02 -21.68
CA VAL A 124 -4.51 7.75 -20.24
C VAL A 124 -3.13 7.19 -19.88
N MET A 125 -2.47 7.81 -18.91
CA MET A 125 -1.12 7.45 -18.49
C MET A 125 -1.20 6.32 -17.48
N PHE A 126 -1.90 6.56 -16.38
CA PHE A 126 -2.10 5.57 -15.33
C PHE A 126 -3.33 5.95 -14.50
N GLY A 127 -3.78 5.04 -13.65
CA GLY A 127 -4.91 5.28 -12.76
C GLY A 127 -5.02 4.26 -11.64
N PHE A 128 -5.89 4.56 -10.70
CA PHE A 128 -6.22 3.72 -9.56
C PHE A 128 -7.72 3.78 -9.32
N ALA A 129 -8.33 2.64 -9.00
CA ALA A 129 -9.73 2.58 -8.61
C ALA A 129 -9.91 1.76 -7.34
N SER A 130 -10.92 2.12 -6.55
CA SER A 130 -11.28 1.39 -5.34
C SER A 130 -12.78 1.31 -5.17
N GLY A 131 -13.24 0.11 -4.82
CA GLY A 131 -14.62 -0.14 -4.43
C GLY A 131 -14.84 0.01 -2.93
N SER A 132 -16.06 0.43 -2.57
CA SER A 132 -16.52 0.56 -1.19
C SER A 132 -17.98 0.12 -1.04
N SER A 133 -18.30 -0.41 0.13
CA SER A 133 -19.62 -0.99 0.44
C SER A 133 -20.01 -0.74 1.90
N ASP A 134 -21.32 -0.69 2.15
CA ASP A 134 -21.91 -0.76 3.49
C ASP A 134 -22.03 -2.19 4.05
N HIS A 135 -21.79 -3.19 3.20
CA HIS A 135 -21.73 -4.61 3.56
C HIS A 135 -20.31 -5.17 3.42
N GLU A 136 -19.97 -6.10 4.30
CA GLU A 136 -18.72 -6.86 4.19
C GLU A 136 -18.74 -7.67 2.89
N PRO A 137 -17.64 -7.69 2.10
CA PRO A 137 -17.57 -8.45 0.87
C PRO A 137 -17.73 -9.95 1.13
N ASP A 138 -18.54 -10.61 0.30
CA ASP A 138 -18.60 -12.07 0.28
C ASP A 138 -17.34 -12.63 -0.38
N ARG A 139 -16.57 -13.43 0.37
CA ARG A 139 -15.34 -14.08 -0.12
C ARG A 139 -15.59 -15.02 -1.30
N SER A 140 -16.82 -15.47 -1.53
CA SER A 140 -17.21 -16.32 -2.67
C SER A 140 -17.41 -15.54 -3.97
N GLY A 141 -17.46 -14.20 -3.91
CA GLY A 141 -17.49 -13.31 -5.07
C GLY A 141 -18.85 -13.12 -5.72
N THR A 142 -19.94 -13.39 -5.00
CA THR A 142 -21.29 -13.04 -5.47
C THR A 142 -21.46 -11.52 -5.47
N SER A 143 -22.20 -10.96 -6.44
CA SER A 143 -22.56 -9.54 -6.38
C SER A 143 -23.33 -9.25 -5.09
N MET A 144 -23.23 -8.02 -4.57
CA MET A 144 -23.97 -7.56 -3.40
C MET A 144 -25.17 -6.70 -3.83
N PRO A 145 -26.27 -7.29 -4.34
CA PRO A 145 -27.38 -6.51 -4.89
C PRO A 145 -28.11 -5.67 -3.84
N ALA A 146 -27.98 -6.00 -2.55
CA ALA A 146 -28.57 -5.26 -1.44
C ALA A 146 -27.62 -4.22 -0.81
N ALA A 147 -26.39 -4.08 -1.30
CA ALA A 147 -25.43 -3.13 -0.74
C ALA A 147 -25.47 -1.76 -1.43
N THR A 148 -25.29 -0.71 -0.64
CA THR A 148 -24.88 0.59 -1.16
C THR A 148 -23.43 0.49 -1.59
N LEU A 149 -23.13 0.83 -2.84
CA LEU A 149 -21.79 0.68 -3.41
C LEU A 149 -21.30 2.00 -4.01
N VAL A 150 -20.00 2.26 -3.85
CA VAL A 150 -19.28 3.29 -4.58
C VAL A 150 -18.02 2.68 -5.16
N THR A 151 -17.90 2.74 -6.47
CA THR A 151 -16.64 2.53 -7.19
C THR A 151 -16.13 3.88 -7.63
N LEU A 152 -14.94 4.23 -7.16
CA LEU A 152 -14.28 5.47 -7.54
C LEU A 152 -12.96 5.14 -8.23
N GLY A 153 -12.81 5.58 -9.48
CA GLY A 153 -11.58 5.49 -10.26
C GLY A 153 -11.03 6.87 -10.57
N VAL A 154 -9.73 7.05 -10.44
CA VAL A 154 -9.01 8.25 -10.86
C VAL A 154 -7.97 7.88 -11.90
N MET A 155 -7.99 8.57 -13.03
CA MET A 155 -7.05 8.36 -14.14
C MET A 155 -6.36 9.67 -14.48
N GLN A 156 -5.06 9.62 -14.74
CA GLN A 156 -4.28 10.78 -15.16
C GLN A 156 -4.02 10.77 -16.65
N PHE A 157 -4.09 11.96 -17.25
CA PHE A 157 -3.90 12.21 -18.67
C PHE A 157 -2.73 13.20 -18.89
N PRO A 158 -2.18 13.28 -20.11
CA PRO A 158 -1.00 14.12 -20.36
C PRO A 158 -1.26 15.62 -20.18
N THR A 159 -2.47 16.08 -20.51
CA THR A 159 -2.90 17.48 -20.42
C THR A 159 -4.33 17.61 -19.91
N GLU A 160 -4.71 18.82 -19.48
CA GLU A 160 -6.08 19.11 -19.03
C GLU A 160 -7.09 18.95 -20.18
N ALA A 161 -6.70 19.31 -21.40
CA ALA A 161 -7.53 19.12 -22.58
C ALA A 161 -7.74 17.64 -22.92
N ASP A 162 -6.73 16.78 -22.73
CA ASP A 162 -6.87 15.33 -22.90
C ASP A 162 -7.82 14.75 -21.85
N ALA A 163 -7.70 15.17 -20.58
CA ALA A 163 -8.58 14.75 -19.51
C ALA A 163 -10.04 15.18 -19.76
N ALA A 164 -10.28 16.43 -20.14
CA ALA A 164 -11.61 16.95 -20.42
C ALA A 164 -12.29 16.22 -21.59
N ARG A 165 -11.55 15.98 -22.69
CA ARG A 165 -12.08 15.20 -23.82
C ARG A 165 -12.34 13.74 -23.42
N ALA A 166 -11.44 13.14 -22.65
CA ALA A 166 -11.63 11.77 -22.17
C ALA A 166 -12.89 11.65 -21.31
N ALA A 167 -13.13 12.56 -20.36
CA ALA A 167 -14.33 12.52 -19.52
C ALA A 167 -15.62 12.54 -20.36
N GLY A 168 -15.73 13.44 -21.33
CA GLY A 168 -16.89 13.51 -22.22
C GLY A 168 -17.02 12.32 -23.17
N GLU A 169 -15.93 11.86 -23.78
CA GLU A 169 -15.97 10.70 -24.71
C GLU A 169 -16.25 9.38 -23.98
N ILE A 170 -15.71 9.19 -22.78
CA ILE A 170 -15.96 8.00 -21.98
C ILE A 170 -17.43 7.98 -21.56
N GLU A 171 -17.97 9.10 -21.06
CA GLU A 171 -19.37 9.16 -20.65
C GLU A 171 -20.32 8.95 -21.82
N GLN A 172 -20.08 9.61 -22.96
CA GLN A 172 -20.89 9.42 -24.16
C GLN A 172 -20.88 7.96 -24.62
N ALA A 173 -19.71 7.31 -24.59
CA ALA A 173 -19.57 5.91 -24.95
C ALA A 173 -20.33 4.97 -24.00
N ASP A 174 -20.38 5.30 -22.71
CA ASP A 174 -21.12 4.56 -21.70
C ASP A 174 -22.64 4.80 -21.81
N PHE A 175 -23.05 6.04 -22.03
CA PHE A 175 -24.44 6.43 -22.30
C PHE A 175 -25.01 5.67 -23.49
N ASP A 176 -24.22 5.50 -24.54
CA ASP A 176 -24.64 4.83 -25.78
C ASP A 176 -24.82 3.30 -25.63
N VAL A 177 -24.35 2.68 -24.54
CA VAL A 177 -24.58 1.25 -24.25
C VAL A 177 -26.08 0.95 -24.12
N ALA A 178 -26.84 1.87 -23.54
CA ALA A 178 -28.28 1.76 -23.36
C ALA A 178 -29.00 3.06 -23.74
N ARG A 179 -28.63 3.64 -24.89
CA ARG A 179 -29.06 4.98 -25.35
C ARG A 179 -30.55 5.30 -25.17
N ASP A 180 -31.42 4.36 -25.50
CA ASP A 180 -32.87 4.56 -25.42
C ASP A 180 -33.41 4.56 -23.98
N ALA A 181 -32.71 3.88 -23.07
CA ALA A 181 -33.04 3.76 -21.66
C ALA A 181 -32.34 4.82 -20.80
N ASN A 182 -31.10 5.19 -21.13
CA ASN A 182 -30.30 6.14 -20.37
C ASN A 182 -30.87 7.56 -20.46
N ARG A 183 -30.77 8.29 -19.35
CA ARG A 183 -31.16 9.70 -19.23
C ARG A 183 -30.01 10.46 -18.61
N SER A 184 -29.65 11.58 -19.22
CA SER A 184 -28.64 12.47 -18.64
C SER A 184 -29.15 13.07 -17.33
N VAL A 185 -28.24 13.19 -16.38
CA VAL A 185 -28.48 13.73 -15.04
C VAL A 185 -27.50 14.87 -14.83
N GLN A 186 -27.99 16.00 -14.31
CA GLN A 186 -27.14 17.12 -13.93
C GLN A 186 -27.03 17.17 -12.41
N LEU A 187 -25.83 16.90 -11.89
CA LEU A 187 -25.55 17.04 -10.46
C LEU A 187 -25.53 18.52 -10.10
N LYS A 188 -26.33 18.90 -9.10
CA LYS A 188 -26.54 20.31 -8.71
C LYS A 188 -25.25 20.99 -8.27
N ASN A 189 -24.44 20.29 -7.48
CA ASN A 189 -23.20 20.82 -6.92
C ASN A 189 -21.99 20.64 -7.85
N PHE A 190 -22.12 19.83 -8.90
CA PHE A 190 -21.07 19.54 -9.89
C PHE A 190 -21.67 19.54 -11.31
N PRO A 191 -22.18 20.69 -11.81
CA PRO A 191 -22.85 20.76 -13.10
C PRO A 191 -21.95 20.44 -14.31
N GLU A 192 -20.63 20.43 -14.11
CA GLU A 192 -19.62 20.01 -15.07
C GLU A 192 -19.42 18.49 -15.17
N ALA A 193 -19.99 17.72 -14.24
CA ALA A 193 -19.95 16.26 -14.30
C ALA A 193 -20.86 15.74 -15.41
N HIS A 194 -20.33 14.85 -16.25
CA HIS A 194 -21.09 14.09 -17.22
C HIS A 194 -21.71 12.89 -16.49
N SER A 195 -23.02 12.89 -16.30
CA SER A 195 -23.70 11.84 -15.55
C SER A 195 -24.91 11.32 -16.29
N HIS A 196 -25.17 10.03 -16.14
CA HIS A 196 -26.42 9.44 -16.59
C HIS A 196 -26.93 8.39 -15.62
N TRP A 197 -28.22 8.17 -15.73
CA TRP A 197 -28.97 7.19 -14.95
C TRP A 197 -29.96 6.49 -15.87
N GLN A 198 -30.26 5.23 -15.56
CA GLN A 198 -31.30 4.49 -16.24
C GLN A 198 -32.55 4.45 -15.35
N PRO A 199 -33.71 4.97 -15.81
CA PRO A 199 -34.93 4.91 -15.02
C PRO A 199 -35.29 3.51 -14.54
N GLY A 200 -35.54 3.38 -13.25
CA GLY A 200 -35.86 2.10 -12.60
C GLY A 200 -34.65 1.28 -12.15
N THR A 201 -33.41 1.75 -12.37
CA THR A 201 -32.21 1.13 -11.78
C THR A 201 -31.71 1.93 -10.56
N PRO A 202 -31.10 1.27 -9.57
CA PRO A 202 -30.57 1.94 -8.39
C PRO A 202 -29.15 2.50 -8.62
N THR A 203 -28.74 2.77 -9.87
CA THR A 203 -27.33 2.99 -10.21
C THR A 203 -27.10 4.23 -11.07
N LEU A 204 -26.03 4.99 -10.81
CA LEU A 204 -25.61 6.13 -11.62
C LEU A 204 -24.15 6.01 -12.01
N GLY A 205 -23.86 6.29 -13.28
CA GLY A 205 -22.51 6.48 -13.80
C GLY A 205 -22.22 7.98 -13.95
N SER A 206 -21.04 8.41 -13.52
CA SER A 206 -20.64 9.81 -13.63
C SER A 206 -19.14 9.97 -13.88
N LEU A 207 -18.79 10.98 -14.65
CA LEU A 207 -17.42 11.34 -14.98
C LEU A 207 -17.21 12.85 -14.85
N ILE A 208 -16.13 13.22 -14.19
CA ILE A 208 -15.71 14.62 -14.07
C ILE A 208 -14.21 14.73 -14.33
N SER A 209 -13.79 15.78 -15.01
CA SER A 209 -12.37 16.10 -15.17
C SER A 209 -11.97 17.23 -14.21
N ARG A 210 -10.76 17.13 -13.65
CA ARG A 210 -10.18 18.15 -12.77
C ARG A 210 -8.67 18.23 -13.04
N SER A 211 -8.22 19.36 -13.57
CA SER A 211 -6.88 19.51 -14.15
C SER A 211 -6.60 18.35 -15.12
N ARG A 212 -5.53 17.58 -14.91
CA ARG A 212 -5.14 16.44 -15.76
C ARG A 212 -5.73 15.09 -15.33
N TYR A 213 -6.67 15.10 -14.41
CA TYR A 213 -7.31 13.89 -13.89
C TYR A 213 -8.75 13.76 -14.40
N VAL A 214 -9.19 12.52 -14.59
CA VAL A 214 -10.60 12.15 -14.75
C VAL A 214 -10.98 11.26 -13.58
N VAL A 215 -12.06 11.61 -12.89
CA VAL A 215 -12.69 10.79 -11.86
C VAL A 215 -13.89 10.09 -12.48
N SER A 216 -13.81 8.77 -12.59
CA SER A 216 -14.93 7.90 -12.94
C SER A 216 -15.60 7.41 -11.67
N LEU A 217 -16.92 7.52 -11.63
CA LEU A 217 -17.72 7.19 -10.48
C LEU A 217 -18.88 6.29 -10.90
N PHE A 218 -19.02 5.18 -10.20
CA PHE A 218 -20.22 4.35 -10.25
C PHE A 218 -20.80 4.27 -8.83
N VAL A 219 -22.09 4.58 -8.70
CA VAL A 219 -22.81 4.55 -7.44
C VAL A 219 -24.00 3.61 -7.55
N GLN A 220 -24.25 2.83 -6.51
CA GLN A 220 -25.46 2.04 -6.33
C GLN A 220 -26.11 2.35 -4.98
N VAL A 221 -27.43 2.60 -4.98
CA VAL A 221 -28.26 2.77 -3.78
C VAL A 221 -29.54 1.93 -3.94
N PRO A 222 -29.54 0.64 -3.53
CA PRO A 222 -30.58 -0.33 -3.88
C PRO A 222 -32.03 0.10 -3.57
N ASP A 223 -32.24 0.70 -2.40
CA ASP A 223 -33.55 1.15 -1.92
C ASP A 223 -33.78 2.66 -2.15
N GLY A 224 -32.86 3.34 -2.84
CA GLY A 224 -32.85 4.79 -3.03
C GLY A 224 -33.43 5.25 -4.36
N GLY A 225 -34.02 6.44 -4.37
CA GLY A 225 -34.42 7.12 -5.60
C GLY A 225 -33.25 7.88 -6.24
N LEU A 226 -33.47 8.43 -7.44
CA LEU A 226 -32.49 9.30 -8.11
C LEU A 226 -31.91 10.39 -7.18
N PRO A 227 -32.69 11.09 -6.32
CA PRO A 227 -32.12 12.08 -5.40
C PRO A 227 -31.10 11.52 -4.40
N ASP A 228 -31.29 10.28 -3.92
CA ASP A 228 -30.34 9.65 -2.99
C ASP A 228 -29.06 9.23 -3.71
N ILE A 229 -29.19 8.77 -4.94
CA ILE A 229 -28.07 8.39 -5.81
C ILE A 229 -27.24 9.63 -6.17
N GLU A 230 -27.90 10.73 -6.58
CA GLU A 230 -27.27 12.03 -6.84
C GLU A 230 -26.54 12.53 -5.60
N ALA A 231 -27.18 12.50 -4.43
CA ALA A 231 -26.59 12.96 -3.18
C ALA A 231 -25.32 12.18 -2.81
N LEU A 232 -25.30 10.86 -3.01
CA LEU A 232 -24.11 10.05 -2.76
C LEU A 232 -23.00 10.34 -3.80
N ALA A 233 -23.36 10.55 -5.07
CA ALA A 233 -22.39 10.93 -6.09
C ALA A 233 -21.74 12.29 -5.81
N GLU A 234 -22.54 13.29 -5.41
CA GLU A 234 -22.04 14.61 -5.01
C GLU A 234 -21.14 14.54 -3.78
N LYS A 235 -21.48 13.73 -2.76
CA LYS A 235 -20.59 13.48 -1.62
C LYS A 235 -19.24 12.91 -2.07
N ALA A 236 -19.24 11.98 -3.02
CA ALA A 236 -18.02 11.36 -3.53
C ALA A 236 -17.10 12.40 -4.19
N TYR A 237 -17.64 13.24 -5.08
CA TYR A 237 -16.87 14.31 -5.71
C TYR A 237 -16.41 15.38 -4.73
N ALA A 238 -17.25 15.75 -3.76
CA ALA A 238 -16.87 16.69 -2.71
C ALA A 238 -15.66 16.23 -1.87
N LYS A 239 -15.41 14.91 -1.80
CA LYS A 239 -14.23 14.34 -1.13
C LYS A 239 -13.05 14.13 -2.07
N GLN A 240 -13.29 13.60 -3.26
CA GLN A 240 -12.22 13.25 -4.17
C GLN A 240 -11.54 14.47 -4.82
N LEU A 241 -12.30 15.48 -5.24
CA LEU A 241 -11.72 16.59 -6.00
C LEU A 241 -10.69 17.40 -5.20
N PRO A 242 -10.92 17.75 -3.91
CA PRO A 242 -9.90 18.42 -3.10
C PRO A 242 -8.61 17.60 -2.92
N MET A 243 -8.69 16.27 -2.88
CA MET A 243 -7.51 15.40 -2.80
C MET A 243 -6.65 15.51 -4.07
N LEU A 244 -7.27 15.71 -5.23
CA LEU A 244 -6.58 15.90 -6.51
C LEU A 244 -6.05 17.33 -6.66
N ASP A 245 -6.73 18.33 -6.10
CA ASP A 245 -6.20 19.70 -6.06
C ASP A 245 -4.89 19.77 -5.24
N ALA A 246 -4.76 18.93 -4.21
CA ALA A 246 -3.55 18.79 -3.41
C ALA A 246 -2.48 17.89 -4.06
N LEU A 247 -2.78 17.26 -5.21
CA LEU A 247 -1.89 16.35 -5.91
C LEU A 247 -1.45 16.95 -7.26
N PRO A 248 -0.27 17.59 -7.34
CA PRO A 248 0.25 18.07 -8.61
C PRO A 248 0.33 16.93 -9.64
N PRO A 249 -0.25 17.08 -10.84
CA PRO A 249 -0.14 16.07 -11.87
C PRO A 249 1.30 15.99 -12.40
N LEU A 250 1.68 14.80 -12.83
CA LEU A 250 2.97 14.50 -13.43
C LEU A 250 2.92 14.75 -14.94
N SER A 251 3.99 15.33 -15.47
CA SER A 251 4.26 15.14 -16.90
C SER A 251 4.74 13.71 -17.16
N ALA A 252 4.67 13.25 -18.41
CA ALA A 252 5.25 11.96 -18.78
C ALA A 252 6.76 11.87 -18.46
N SER A 253 7.49 12.99 -18.54
CA SER A 253 8.92 13.02 -18.20
C SER A 253 9.15 12.94 -16.70
N ASP A 254 8.32 13.60 -15.89
CA ASP A 254 8.46 13.59 -14.43
C ASP A 254 8.09 12.23 -13.85
N ALA A 255 7.10 11.55 -14.44
CA ALA A 255 6.73 10.20 -14.03
C ALA A 255 7.91 9.22 -14.13
N VAL A 256 8.69 9.25 -15.21
CA VAL A 256 9.87 8.37 -15.39
C VAL A 256 10.97 8.63 -14.36
N LYS A 257 11.05 9.85 -13.85
CA LYS A 257 12.09 10.28 -12.89
C LYS A 257 11.70 10.04 -11.43
N LEU A 258 10.54 9.45 -11.16
CA LEU A 258 10.12 9.16 -9.80
C LEU A 258 11.04 8.11 -9.16
N ASP A 259 11.52 8.45 -7.97
CA ASP A 259 12.16 7.52 -7.05
C ASP A 259 11.09 6.83 -6.20
N PRO A 260 11.11 5.50 -6.08
CA PRO A 260 10.06 4.75 -5.39
C PRO A 260 10.22 4.78 -3.87
N ASP A 261 11.40 5.15 -3.35
CA ASP A 261 11.74 5.05 -1.92
C ASP A 261 12.20 6.38 -1.31
N THR A 262 11.40 7.44 -1.47
CA THR A 262 11.76 8.78 -0.97
C THR A 262 11.89 8.88 0.56
N ASP A 263 11.30 7.94 1.31
CA ASP A 263 11.35 7.88 2.78
C ASP A 263 12.21 6.72 3.33
N GLY A 264 12.90 5.99 2.46
CA GLY A 264 13.78 4.88 2.82
C GLY A 264 13.04 3.66 3.39
N MET A 265 11.74 3.55 3.19
CA MET A 265 10.97 2.41 3.69
C MET A 265 11.13 1.15 2.84
N LEU A 266 11.28 1.24 1.51
CA LEU A 266 11.43 0.07 0.64
C LEU A 266 12.74 -0.68 0.92
N ARG A 267 13.81 0.05 1.24
CA ARG A 267 15.08 -0.57 1.64
C ARG A 267 15.01 -1.32 2.98
N ARG A 268 13.94 -1.13 3.76
CA ARG A 268 13.72 -1.73 5.09
C ARG A 268 12.77 -2.92 5.10
N ILE A 269 12.17 -3.31 3.98
CA ILE A 269 11.28 -4.48 3.89
C ILE A 269 11.95 -5.64 3.15
N ILE A 270 11.76 -6.86 3.63
CA ILE A 270 12.26 -8.04 2.90
C ILE A 270 11.61 -8.13 1.53
N ASN A 271 12.38 -8.51 0.51
CA ASN A 271 11.85 -8.72 -0.84
C ASN A 271 12.33 -10.06 -1.43
N PRO A 272 11.63 -11.16 -1.13
CA PRO A 272 12.04 -12.52 -1.52
C PRO A 272 12.28 -12.73 -3.02
N ASN A 273 11.50 -12.05 -3.87
CA ASN A 273 11.60 -12.18 -5.33
C ASN A 273 12.83 -11.45 -5.92
N LYS A 274 13.50 -10.59 -5.13
CA LYS A 274 14.69 -9.80 -5.49
C LYS A 274 14.51 -8.86 -6.70
N LEU A 275 13.27 -8.60 -7.12
CA LEU A 275 12.94 -7.64 -8.17
C LEU A 275 12.75 -6.27 -7.54
N TYR A 276 13.43 -5.25 -8.05
CA TYR A 276 13.21 -3.85 -7.63
C TYR A 276 12.20 -3.18 -8.57
N THR A 277 10.99 -3.71 -8.57
CA THR A 277 9.88 -3.26 -9.41
C THR A 277 8.74 -2.84 -8.49
N PRO A 278 8.46 -1.54 -8.35
CA PRO A 278 7.29 -1.06 -7.63
C PRO A 278 6.03 -1.58 -8.29
N ALA A 279 5.06 -2.02 -7.49
CA ALA A 279 3.75 -2.40 -7.95
C ALA A 279 2.73 -2.17 -6.83
N SER A 280 1.47 -1.96 -7.22
CA SER A 280 0.39 -1.96 -6.24
C SER A 280 0.33 -3.30 -5.51
N GLY A 281 0.54 -3.29 -4.19
CA GLY A 281 0.57 -4.50 -3.36
C GLY A 281 1.94 -5.19 -3.18
N SER A 282 3.00 -4.75 -3.87
CA SER A 282 4.37 -5.26 -3.70
C SER A 282 5.43 -4.19 -4.00
N LEU A 283 6.39 -4.01 -3.09
CA LEU A 283 7.37 -2.92 -3.12
C LEU A 283 6.75 -1.53 -3.29
N ALA A 284 5.77 -1.25 -2.44
CA ALA A 284 5.11 0.05 -2.37
C ALA A 284 5.06 0.55 -0.93
N THR A 285 5.21 1.85 -0.74
CA THR A 285 5.00 2.53 0.54
C THR A 285 3.81 3.47 0.43
N TYR A 286 2.88 3.31 1.37
CA TYR A 286 1.66 4.11 1.46
C TYR A 286 1.65 4.93 2.75
N GLU A 287 0.91 6.03 2.68
CA GLU A 287 0.40 6.71 3.87
C GLU A 287 -0.89 6.01 4.33
N GLU A 288 -1.46 6.48 5.44
CA GLU A 288 -2.70 5.89 5.97
C GLU A 288 -3.81 5.85 4.90
N GLN A 289 -4.03 6.97 4.19
CA GLN A 289 -5.04 7.08 3.14
C GLN A 289 -4.89 5.97 2.09
N GLY A 290 -3.67 5.79 1.58
CA GLY A 290 -3.41 4.79 0.54
C GLY A 290 -3.55 3.36 1.07
N PHE A 291 -3.06 3.11 2.29
CA PHE A 291 -3.07 1.76 2.85
C PHE A 291 -4.49 1.27 3.24
N LEU A 292 -5.40 2.20 3.56
CA LEU A 292 -6.82 1.88 3.82
C LEU A 292 -7.52 1.24 2.61
N HIS A 293 -7.07 1.49 1.39
CA HIS A 293 -7.64 0.85 0.21
C HIS A 293 -7.44 -0.68 0.22
N PHE A 294 -6.40 -1.16 0.91
CA PHE A 294 -6.06 -2.58 1.03
C PHE A 294 -6.64 -3.27 2.27
N GLN A 295 -7.60 -2.63 2.96
CA GLN A 295 -8.27 -3.17 4.14
C GLN A 295 -9.73 -3.49 3.85
N ASN A 296 -10.20 -4.64 4.36
CA ASN A 296 -11.60 -5.04 4.22
C ASN A 296 -12.50 -4.24 5.15
N ASP A 297 -12.26 -4.21 6.48
CA ASP A 297 -12.93 -3.27 7.38
C ASP A 297 -12.04 -2.03 7.58
N ARG A 298 -12.31 -0.98 6.79
CA ARG A 298 -11.50 0.24 6.81
C ARG A 298 -11.70 1.06 8.07
N ALA A 299 -12.89 1.00 8.68
CA ALA A 299 -13.15 1.71 9.93
C ALA A 299 -12.35 1.10 11.09
N ALA A 300 -12.33 -0.24 11.19
CA ALA A 300 -11.53 -0.94 12.19
C ALA A 300 -10.02 -0.72 11.96
N ALA A 301 -9.57 -0.80 10.71
CA ALA A 301 -8.16 -0.56 10.38
C ALA A 301 -7.73 0.88 10.68
N LYS A 302 -8.53 1.88 10.29
CA LYS A 302 -8.27 3.29 10.59
C LYS A 302 -8.14 3.53 12.10
N SER A 303 -9.08 2.99 12.89
CA SER A 303 -9.04 3.11 14.35
C SER A 303 -7.76 2.48 14.94
N LEU A 304 -7.32 1.34 14.41
CA LEU A 304 -6.07 0.71 14.82
C LEU A 304 -4.85 1.59 14.47
N PHE A 305 -4.78 2.13 13.26
CA PHE A 305 -3.66 2.95 12.80
C PHE A 305 -3.52 4.24 13.62
N GLU A 306 -4.64 4.92 13.88
CA GLU A 306 -4.68 6.12 14.71
C GLU A 306 -4.27 5.83 16.16
N ALA A 307 -4.82 4.76 16.77
CA ALA A 307 -4.50 4.39 18.15
C ALA A 307 -3.01 4.05 18.34
N THR A 308 -2.40 3.46 17.32
CA THR A 308 -1.00 3.01 17.35
C THR A 308 -0.02 4.01 16.74
N ARG A 309 -0.52 5.13 16.20
CA ARG A 309 0.27 6.20 15.56
C ARG A 309 1.22 5.66 14.47
N LEU A 310 0.69 4.80 13.61
CA LEU A 310 1.36 4.31 12.41
C LEU A 310 1.26 5.36 11.30
N ASP A 311 2.37 5.64 10.62
CA ASP A 311 2.43 6.73 9.63
C ASP A 311 2.98 6.31 8.25
N ARG A 312 3.61 5.14 8.15
CA ARG A 312 4.01 4.52 6.87
C ARG A 312 3.71 3.04 6.84
N PHE A 313 3.28 2.58 5.68
CA PHE A 313 2.83 1.22 5.43
C PHE A 313 3.50 0.71 4.16
N THR A 314 4.49 -0.15 4.32
CA THR A 314 5.28 -0.67 3.22
C THR A 314 4.97 -2.13 3.01
N VAL A 315 4.83 -2.54 1.75
CA VAL A 315 4.40 -3.89 1.40
C VAL A 315 5.43 -4.57 0.50
N SER A 316 5.61 -5.89 0.66
CA SER A 316 6.35 -6.74 -0.27
C SER A 316 5.59 -8.04 -0.46
N ASP A 317 5.17 -8.29 -1.70
CA ASP A 317 4.31 -9.39 -2.13
C ASP A 317 3.10 -9.60 -1.21
N ALA A 318 2.61 -8.52 -0.59
CA ALA A 318 1.61 -8.58 0.46
C ALA A 318 0.23 -8.90 -0.11
N TYR A 319 -0.05 -8.36 -1.29
CA TYR A 319 -1.34 -8.48 -1.97
C TYR A 319 -1.10 -8.98 -3.40
N ILE A 320 -1.95 -9.91 -3.86
CA ILE A 320 -1.85 -10.44 -5.23
C ILE A 320 -2.72 -9.54 -6.14
N PRO A 321 -2.19 -9.04 -7.28
CA PRO A 321 -2.98 -8.26 -8.23
C PRO A 321 -4.29 -8.95 -8.64
N SER A 322 -4.27 -10.24 -8.98
CA SER A 322 -5.48 -10.99 -9.36
C SER A 322 -6.50 -11.24 -8.25
N ALA A 323 -6.12 -11.04 -6.98
CA ALA A 323 -7.03 -11.16 -5.86
C ALA A 323 -7.71 -9.81 -5.52
N VAL A 324 -7.15 -8.71 -6.00
CA VAL A 324 -7.76 -7.37 -5.90
C VAL A 324 -8.44 -6.94 -7.22
N ASP A 325 -8.04 -7.56 -8.34
CA ASP A 325 -8.49 -7.27 -9.71
C ASP A 325 -9.75 -8.07 -10.14
N TYR A 326 -10.46 -7.47 -11.10
CA TYR A 326 -11.75 -7.87 -11.66
C TYR A 326 -11.77 -9.24 -12.39
N SER A 327 -12.95 -9.90 -12.46
CA SER A 327 -13.20 -11.06 -13.34
C SER A 327 -13.83 -10.67 -14.68
N ALA A 328 -13.05 -10.68 -15.77
CA ALA A 328 -13.33 -10.67 -17.23
C ALA A 328 -14.65 -10.16 -17.88
N ALA A 329 -15.81 -10.04 -17.21
CA ALA A 329 -17.09 -9.57 -17.76
C ALA A 329 -17.29 -8.03 -17.76
N GLY A 330 -16.19 -7.28 -17.94
CA GLY A 330 -15.97 -5.83 -17.69
C GLY A 330 -17.20 -4.98 -17.40
N ASN A 331 -17.37 -4.58 -16.14
CA ASN A 331 -18.21 -3.46 -15.69
C ASN A 331 -17.73 -3.05 -14.29
N ALA A 332 -17.53 -1.75 -14.05
CA ALA A 332 -17.12 -1.11 -12.78
C ALA A 332 -18.00 -1.45 -11.55
N GLN A 333 -19.05 -2.25 -11.77
CA GLN A 333 -20.11 -2.64 -10.88
C GLN A 333 -19.77 -3.86 -10.00
N ALA A 334 -18.64 -4.56 -10.25
CA ALA A 334 -18.31 -5.82 -9.57
C ALA A 334 -17.00 -5.80 -8.77
N PHE A 335 -16.91 -4.91 -7.78
CA PHE A 335 -16.01 -5.12 -6.64
C PHE A 335 -16.75 -6.00 -5.62
N GLY A 336 -16.42 -7.29 -5.54
CA GLY A 336 -17.23 -8.26 -4.79
C GLY A 336 -16.45 -9.32 -4.00
N LYS A 337 -15.13 -9.40 -4.14
CA LYS A 337 -14.33 -10.43 -3.43
C LYS A 337 -13.59 -9.87 -2.22
N GLY A 338 -13.48 -8.54 -2.09
CA GLY A 338 -12.67 -7.91 -1.06
C GLY A 338 -11.18 -7.95 -1.40
N ILE A 339 -10.35 -7.52 -0.45
CA ILE A 339 -8.90 -7.51 -0.55
C ILE A 339 -8.33 -8.78 0.09
N PHE A 340 -7.46 -9.49 -0.64
CA PHE A 340 -6.78 -10.68 -0.12
C PHE A 340 -5.28 -10.51 -0.05
N LYS A 341 -4.72 -11.00 1.05
CA LYS A 341 -3.28 -11.18 1.18
C LYS A 341 -2.80 -12.32 0.31
N ASN A 342 -1.54 -12.24 -0.11
CA ASN A 342 -0.89 -13.33 -0.82
C ASN A 342 -0.83 -14.60 0.02
N ALA A 343 -1.41 -15.68 -0.50
CA ALA A 343 -1.47 -16.97 0.19
C ALA A 343 -0.10 -17.63 0.39
N THR A 344 0.88 -17.34 -0.47
CA THR A 344 2.15 -18.07 -0.49
C THR A 344 3.19 -17.46 0.45
N GLY A 345 3.09 -16.17 0.71
CA GLY A 345 3.93 -15.43 1.63
C GLY A 345 4.01 -13.96 1.26
N GLY A 346 4.39 -13.13 2.22
CA GLY A 346 4.51 -11.68 2.04
C GLY A 346 4.96 -10.98 3.30
N ALA A 347 5.13 -9.67 3.21
CA ALA A 347 5.55 -8.82 4.31
C ALA A 347 4.81 -7.48 4.27
N ILE A 348 4.48 -6.96 5.45
CA ILE A 348 4.07 -5.58 5.65
C ILE A 348 4.94 -4.98 6.75
N LEU A 349 5.62 -3.88 6.46
CA LEU A 349 6.40 -3.08 7.39
C LEU A 349 5.61 -1.82 7.76
N TYR A 350 5.47 -1.58 9.05
CA TYR A 350 4.80 -0.43 9.61
C TYR A 350 5.83 0.46 10.31
N ARG A 351 5.84 1.75 9.98
CA ARG A 351 6.56 2.76 10.77
C ARG A 351 5.61 3.40 11.77
N SER A 352 6.07 3.51 13.00
CA SER A 352 5.39 4.24 14.07
C SER A 352 6.14 5.54 14.37
N SER A 353 5.43 6.51 14.95
CA SER A 353 6.02 7.78 15.46
C SER A 353 7.16 7.63 16.47
N GLY A 354 7.37 6.44 17.05
CA GLY A 354 8.47 6.15 17.98
C GLY A 354 8.37 4.75 18.60
N ALA A 355 9.37 4.37 19.40
CA ALA A 355 9.48 3.02 19.96
C ALA A 355 8.31 2.61 20.88
N ALA A 356 7.75 3.56 21.65
CA ALA A 356 6.58 3.28 22.50
C ALA A 356 5.32 3.01 21.66
N SER A 357 5.11 3.80 20.60
CA SER A 357 4.03 3.57 19.63
C SER A 357 4.20 2.24 18.90
N ALA A 358 5.44 1.89 18.53
CA ALA A 358 5.74 0.60 17.91
C ALA A 358 5.50 -0.59 18.86
N ALA A 359 5.74 -0.43 20.17
CA ALA A 359 5.42 -1.46 21.15
C ALA A 359 3.90 -1.69 21.27
N ASP A 360 3.09 -0.62 21.25
CA ASP A 360 1.63 -0.74 21.22
C ASP A 360 1.14 -1.37 19.90
N ALA A 361 1.66 -0.92 18.75
CA ALA A 361 1.37 -1.51 17.44
C ALA A 361 1.70 -3.01 17.39
N TYR A 362 2.89 -3.39 17.87
CA TYR A 362 3.33 -4.78 17.96
C TYR A 362 2.38 -5.61 18.81
N SER A 363 1.86 -5.08 19.92
CA SER A 363 0.91 -5.80 20.76
C SER A 363 -0.41 -6.13 20.03
N ARG A 364 -0.84 -5.28 19.09
CA ARG A 364 -2.16 -5.33 18.43
C ARG A 364 -2.17 -5.95 17.02
N LEU A 365 -1.11 -5.83 16.24
CA LEU A 365 -1.08 -6.23 14.82
C LEU A 365 -1.11 -7.76 14.57
N LEU A 366 -0.79 -8.56 15.58
CA LEU A 366 -0.89 -10.03 15.52
C LEU A 366 -1.53 -10.55 16.81
N GLU A 367 -2.79 -10.96 16.70
CA GLU A 367 -3.60 -11.51 17.79
C GLU A 367 -3.27 -12.99 18.05
N ALA A 368 -3.55 -13.44 19.28
CA ALA A 368 -3.39 -14.84 19.71
C ALA A 368 -2.03 -15.49 19.35
N PRO A 369 -0.88 -14.88 19.71
CA PRO A 369 0.42 -15.48 19.46
C PRO A 369 0.64 -16.77 20.26
N ASP A 370 1.34 -17.72 19.65
CA ASP A 370 1.85 -18.92 20.30
C ASP A 370 3.36 -18.77 20.56
N ALA A 371 3.74 -18.78 21.83
CA ALA A 371 5.13 -18.65 22.25
C ALA A 371 6.03 -19.77 21.68
N HIS A 372 5.50 -20.98 21.48
CA HIS A 372 6.24 -22.11 20.90
C HIS A 372 6.50 -21.94 19.40
N MET A 373 5.76 -21.06 18.74
CA MET A 373 5.94 -20.75 17.31
C MET A 373 6.90 -19.58 17.07
N SER A 374 7.37 -18.89 18.12
CA SER A 374 8.25 -17.73 17.95
C SER A 374 9.61 -18.14 17.37
N PRO A 375 10.23 -17.34 16.47
CA PRO A 375 11.54 -17.64 15.91
C PRO A 375 12.60 -17.68 17.03
N LYS A 376 13.53 -18.63 16.94
CA LYS A 376 14.60 -18.76 17.93
C LYS A 376 15.57 -17.59 17.82
N ASN A 377 15.98 -17.04 18.97
CA ASN A 377 16.99 -15.98 19.09
C ASN A 377 16.65 -14.65 18.40
N VAL A 378 15.40 -14.43 17.96
CA VAL A 378 14.94 -13.15 17.42
C VAL A 378 14.23 -12.38 18.53
N PRO A 379 14.78 -11.25 19.03
CA PRO A 379 14.13 -10.42 20.03
C PRO A 379 12.82 -9.85 19.53
N ASP A 380 11.90 -9.53 20.45
CA ASP A 380 10.64 -8.84 20.14
C ASP A 380 9.89 -9.46 18.95
N SER A 381 9.84 -10.79 18.95
CA SER A 381 9.18 -11.59 17.92
C SER A 381 8.07 -12.45 18.50
N LYS A 382 7.00 -12.65 17.71
CA LYS A 382 5.91 -13.55 18.04
C LYS A 382 5.30 -14.11 16.76
N CYS A 383 4.81 -15.34 16.79
CA CYS A 383 4.11 -15.93 15.66
C CYS A 383 2.76 -16.52 16.09
N ALA A 384 1.85 -16.64 15.13
CA ALA A 384 0.56 -17.30 15.28
C ALA A 384 0.23 -18.07 14.01
N GLN A 385 -0.50 -19.17 14.17
CA GLN A 385 -1.23 -19.79 13.07
C GLN A 385 -2.58 -19.08 12.94
N LEU A 386 -2.85 -18.48 11.79
CA LEU A 386 -4.15 -17.87 11.54
C LEU A 386 -5.23 -18.94 11.34
N PRO A 387 -6.51 -18.65 11.65
CA PRO A 387 -7.60 -19.60 11.46
C PRO A 387 -7.59 -20.17 10.04
N ASP A 388 -7.75 -21.49 9.92
CA ASP A 388 -7.75 -22.17 8.63
C ASP A 388 -8.95 -21.66 7.81
N SER A 389 -8.67 -20.94 6.73
CA SER A 389 -9.70 -20.45 5.81
C SER A 389 -10.14 -21.52 4.80
N GLY A 390 -9.75 -22.79 5.02
CA GLY A 390 -10.13 -23.97 4.22
C GLY A 390 -9.25 -24.23 3.00
N ASN A 391 -8.36 -23.29 2.63
CA ASN A 391 -7.56 -23.38 1.39
C ASN A 391 -6.07 -23.60 1.65
N TYR A 392 -5.53 -23.15 2.78
CA TYR A 392 -4.14 -23.33 3.19
C TYR A 392 -3.95 -22.88 4.64
N ARG A 393 -2.97 -23.48 5.33
CA ARG A 393 -2.49 -22.96 6.62
C ARG A 393 -1.61 -21.74 6.38
N GLN A 394 -1.84 -20.69 7.16
CA GLN A 394 -1.03 -19.48 7.12
C GLN A 394 -0.42 -19.24 8.50
N PHE A 395 0.90 -19.16 8.56
CA PHE A 395 1.66 -18.79 9.75
C PHE A 395 2.11 -17.35 9.57
N SER A 396 1.77 -16.50 10.54
CA SER A 396 2.19 -15.09 10.54
C SER A 396 3.09 -14.83 11.73
N CYS A 397 4.15 -14.05 11.51
CA CYS A 397 5.09 -13.64 12.53
C CYS A 397 5.19 -12.11 12.52
N ALA A 398 5.16 -11.52 13.71
CA ALA A 398 5.42 -10.11 13.92
C ALA A 398 6.81 -9.95 14.55
N VAL A 399 7.58 -8.98 14.08
CA VAL A 399 8.84 -8.55 14.69
C VAL A 399 8.81 -7.04 14.91
N ARG A 400 9.43 -6.58 16.00
CA ARG A 400 9.60 -5.14 16.27
C ARG A 400 11.07 -4.79 16.36
N TYR A 401 11.42 -3.65 15.77
CA TYR A 401 12.77 -3.09 15.81
C TYR A 401 12.67 -1.57 15.89
N HIS A 402 13.10 -0.97 17.01
CA HIS A 402 12.90 0.45 17.32
C HIS A 402 11.47 0.95 17.04
N SER A 403 11.31 1.87 16.06
CA SER A 403 10.04 2.47 15.63
C SER A 403 9.29 1.64 14.59
N PHE A 404 9.79 0.47 14.23
CA PHE A 404 9.24 -0.37 13.17
C PHE A 404 8.61 -1.64 13.74
N VAL A 405 7.50 -2.04 13.12
CA VAL A 405 6.88 -3.35 13.31
C VAL A 405 6.71 -3.96 11.94
N ALA A 406 7.14 -5.20 11.75
CA ALA A 406 6.87 -5.93 10.52
C ALA A 406 6.02 -7.14 10.80
N VAL A 407 5.05 -7.42 9.93
CA VAL A 407 4.26 -8.65 9.92
C VAL A 407 4.59 -9.39 8.63
N VAL A 408 5.13 -10.59 8.77
CA VAL A 408 5.51 -11.49 7.67
C VAL A 408 4.73 -12.79 7.78
N TRP A 409 4.52 -13.48 6.67
CA TRP A 409 3.83 -14.76 6.70
C TRP A 409 4.30 -15.72 5.61
N GLY A 410 3.96 -16.99 5.81
CA GLY A 410 4.23 -18.10 4.91
C GLY A 410 3.26 -19.26 5.12
N ARG A 411 3.35 -20.28 4.25
CA ARG A 411 2.50 -21.50 4.33
C ARG A 411 3.03 -22.54 5.32
N GLN A 412 4.27 -22.38 5.75
CA GLN A 412 4.94 -23.26 6.71
C GLN A 412 5.50 -22.41 7.85
N LEU A 413 5.56 -22.99 9.04
CA LEU A 413 6.02 -22.27 10.23
C LEU A 413 7.49 -21.87 10.13
N ASP A 414 8.34 -22.79 9.67
CA ASP A 414 9.77 -22.54 9.43
C ASP A 414 9.99 -21.41 8.43
N ASP A 415 9.24 -21.41 7.33
CA ASP A 415 9.28 -20.32 6.35
C ASP A 415 8.91 -18.95 6.98
N ALA A 416 7.82 -18.90 7.74
CA ALA A 416 7.40 -17.67 8.42
C ALA A 416 8.42 -17.21 9.47
N GLN A 417 9.04 -18.14 10.20
CA GLN A 417 10.09 -17.85 11.17
C GLN A 417 11.35 -17.31 10.51
N GLN A 418 11.78 -17.90 9.39
CA GLN A 418 12.94 -17.44 8.63
C GLN A 418 12.72 -16.06 8.00
N ARG A 419 11.53 -15.79 7.46
CA ARG A 419 11.13 -14.43 7.03
C ARG A 419 11.21 -13.42 8.16
N ALA A 420 10.76 -13.80 9.35
CA ALA A 420 10.75 -12.91 10.52
C ALA A 420 12.18 -12.59 10.98
N ALA A 421 13.04 -13.60 11.06
CA ALA A 421 14.46 -13.44 11.35
C ALA A 421 15.15 -12.56 10.30
N ALA A 422 14.88 -12.78 9.01
CA ALA A 422 15.45 -11.99 7.92
C ALA A 422 15.00 -10.53 7.97
N GLN A 423 13.72 -10.30 8.27
CA GLN A 423 13.17 -8.95 8.40
C GLN A 423 13.75 -8.20 9.61
N TYR A 424 13.97 -8.88 10.72
CA TYR A 424 14.66 -8.29 11.88
C TYR A 424 16.11 -7.92 11.52
N ALA A 425 16.85 -8.86 10.91
CA ALA A 425 18.23 -8.63 10.48
C ALA A 425 18.35 -7.48 9.47
N LEU A 426 17.41 -7.39 8.52
CA LEU A 426 17.35 -6.30 7.56
C LEU A 426 17.18 -4.94 8.24
N LEU A 427 16.29 -4.85 9.22
CA LEU A 427 16.06 -3.59 9.96
C LEU A 427 17.32 -3.18 10.71
N ALA A 428 17.99 -4.11 11.39
CA ALA A 428 19.27 -3.85 12.06
C ALA A 428 20.34 -3.38 11.06
N ASN A 429 20.51 -4.08 9.93
CA ASN A 429 21.51 -3.71 8.92
C ASN A 429 21.21 -2.36 8.26
N SER A 430 19.93 -1.95 8.18
CA SER A 430 19.51 -0.70 7.55
C SER A 430 19.73 0.55 8.42
N GLU A 431 20.15 0.41 9.68
CA GLU A 431 20.47 1.54 10.55
C GLU A 431 21.93 1.99 10.44
N TRP A 432 22.82 1.08 10.03
CA TRP A 432 24.27 1.31 9.96
C TRP A 432 24.78 1.69 8.56
N MET A 433 23.87 1.86 7.59
CA MET A 433 24.13 2.20 6.19
C MET A 433 23.34 3.43 5.73
#